data_AF-A0A0F1B0Q9-F1
#
_entry.id   AF-A0A0F1B0Q9-F1
#
_cell.length_a   1.000
_cell.length_b   1.000
_cell.length_c   1.000
_cell.angle_alpha   90.00
_cell.angle_beta   90.00
_cell.angle_gamma   90.00
#
_symmetry.space_group_name_H-M   'P 1'
#
loop_
_entity.id
_entity.type
_entity.pdbx_description
1 polymer ?
#
loop_
_entity_poly.entity_id
_entity_poly.type
_entity_poly.pdbx_seq_one_letter_code
_entity_poly.pdbx_strand_id
1 'polypeptide(L)'
;MKHLLHSFLSKATDGSTFKYEIYSKYQELGYHKKIPEGTCQIVQSVFDADSNLFKVADINLNIDELFKANQPNPNTWYSDGQDRVSLDMVISYLDALN
;
A
#
# COMPACT_ATOMS: atom_id res chain seq x y z
N MET A 1 3.95 -14.32 -9.72
CA MET A 1 5.09 -13.71 -8.99
C MET A 1 4.67 -12.30 -8.57
N LYS A 2 5.12 -11.80 -7.42
CA LYS A 2 4.88 -10.41 -6.99
C LYS A 2 6.23 -9.69 -6.85
N HIS A 3 6.23 -8.40 -7.13
CA HIS A 3 7.42 -7.54 -7.17
C HIS A 3 7.29 -6.46 -6.10
N LEU A 4 8.37 -6.20 -5.37
CA LEU A 4 8.42 -5.09 -4.42
C LEU A 4 8.44 -3.78 -5.21
N LEU A 5 7.42 -2.94 -4.99
CA LEU A 5 7.33 -1.63 -5.62
C LEU A 5 7.92 -0.53 -4.74
N HIS A 6 7.66 -0.61 -3.43
CA HIS A 6 8.07 0.41 -2.48
C HIS A 6 8.16 -0.17 -1.07
N SER A 7 9.07 0.37 -0.27
CA SER A 7 9.12 0.12 1.16
C SER A 7 9.44 1.41 1.91
N PHE A 8 8.82 1.58 3.06
CA PHE A 8 9.04 2.76 3.90
C PHE A 8 8.82 2.43 5.38
N LEU A 9 9.31 3.33 6.23
CA LEU A 9 9.09 3.28 7.67
C LEU A 9 8.07 4.35 8.06
N SER A 10 7.13 3.98 8.91
CA SER A 10 6.18 4.89 9.55
C SER A 10 6.32 4.80 11.06
N LYS A 11 6.08 5.91 11.75
CA LYS A 11 6.10 5.96 13.22
C LYS A 11 4.72 6.33 13.72
N ALA A 12 4.15 5.48 14.56
CA ALA A 12 2.92 5.78 15.25
C ALA A 12 3.14 6.79 16.37
N THR A 13 2.03 7.39 16.79
CA THR A 13 1.98 8.35 17.90
C THR A 13 2.40 7.76 19.25
N ASP A 14 2.25 6.44 19.43
CA ASP A 14 2.69 5.69 20.60
C ASP A 14 4.20 5.41 20.63
N GLY A 15 4.94 5.79 19.58
CA GLY A 15 6.37 5.55 19.41
C GLY A 15 6.72 4.23 18.71
N SER A 16 5.73 3.40 18.38
CA SER A 16 5.92 2.18 17.60
C SER A 16 6.42 2.52 16.20
N THR A 17 7.39 1.74 15.71
CA THR A 17 7.92 1.90 14.34
C THR A 17 7.45 0.74 13.48
N PHE A 18 6.78 1.07 12.38
CA PHE A 18 6.29 0.12 11.40
C PHE A 18 7.12 0.19 10.13
N LYS A 19 7.31 -0.96 9.49
CA LYS A 19 7.84 -1.09 8.14
C LYS A 19 6.74 -1.61 7.24
N TYR A 20 6.45 -0.90 6.17
CA TYR A 20 5.54 -1.33 5.13
C TYR A 20 6.30 -1.73 3.88
N GLU A 21 5.91 -2.85 3.29
CA GLU A 21 6.39 -3.33 1.99
C GLU A 21 5.20 -3.52 1.05
N ILE A 22 5.19 -2.75 -0.04
CA ILE A 22 4.13 -2.73 -1.03
C ILE A 22 4.57 -3.57 -2.22
N TYR A 23 3.93 -4.72 -2.40
CA TYR A 23 4.15 -5.61 -3.53
C TYR A 23 3.03 -5.49 -4.56
N SER A 24 3.33 -5.78 -5.83
CA SER A 24 2.33 -5.89 -6.90
C SER A 24 2.62 -7.05 -7.83
N LYS A 25 1.58 -7.55 -8.51
CA LYS A 25 1.74 -8.48 -9.64
C LYS A 25 2.48 -7.84 -10.82
N TYR A 26 2.46 -6.52 -10.94
CA TYR A 26 3.16 -5.78 -11.97
C TYR A 26 4.53 -5.31 -11.47
N GLN A 27 5.56 -5.51 -12.29
CA GLN A 27 6.92 -5.04 -11.97
C GLN A 27 7.04 -3.51 -12.10
N GLU A 28 6.31 -2.91 -13.04
CA GLU A 28 6.25 -1.46 -13.24
C GLU A 28 4.78 -1.02 -13.36
N LEU A 29 4.44 0.13 -12.77
CA LEU A 29 3.07 0.64 -12.71
C LEU A 29 2.73 1.67 -13.80
N GLY A 30 3.64 1.87 -14.77
CA GLY A 30 3.49 2.89 -15.82
C GLY A 30 3.53 4.34 -15.30
N TYR A 31 3.23 5.29 -16.19
CA TYR A 31 3.37 6.73 -15.94
C TYR A 31 2.54 7.22 -14.74
N HIS A 32 1.30 6.76 -14.62
CA HIS A 32 0.37 7.20 -13.56
C HIS A 32 0.51 6.44 -12.25
N LYS A 33 1.43 5.46 -12.17
CA LYS A 33 1.68 4.59 -11.01
C LYS A 33 0.38 4.05 -10.37
N LYS A 34 -0.60 3.70 -11.21
CA LYS A 34 -1.89 3.19 -10.74
C LYS A 34 -1.74 1.74 -10.29
N ILE A 35 -2.44 1.40 -9.23
CA ILE A 35 -2.46 0.04 -8.68
C ILE A 35 -3.88 -0.50 -8.89
N PRO A 36 -4.06 -1.50 -9.75
CA PRO A 36 -5.36 -2.14 -9.91
C PRO A 36 -5.76 -2.91 -8.65
N GLU A 37 -7.05 -2.92 -8.34
CA GLU A 37 -7.60 -3.63 -7.19
C GLU A 37 -7.25 -5.14 -7.23
N GLY A 38 -6.90 -5.71 -6.08
CA GLY A 38 -6.52 -7.13 -5.98
C GLY A 38 -5.18 -7.52 -6.62
N THR A 39 -4.38 -6.54 -7.05
CA THR A 39 -3.03 -6.80 -7.61
C THR A 39 -1.91 -6.52 -6.63
N CYS A 40 -2.16 -5.69 -5.61
CA CYS A 40 -1.20 -5.39 -4.56
C CYS A 40 -1.26 -6.38 -3.39
N GLN A 41 -0.17 -6.43 -2.65
CA GLN A 41 -0.08 -7.04 -1.33
C GLN A 41 0.74 -6.13 -0.44
N ILE A 42 0.23 -5.85 0.75
CA ILE A 42 0.89 -5.01 1.73
C ILE A 42 1.35 -5.90 2.88
N VAL A 43 2.66 -5.89 3.14
CA VAL A 43 3.23 -6.52 4.33
C VAL A 43 3.56 -5.43 5.34
N GLN A 44 3.04 -5.55 6.55
CA GLN A 44 3.33 -4.72 7.69
C GLN A 44 4.22 -5.49 8.66
N SER A 45 5.33 -4.87 9.07
CA SER A 45 6.19 -5.36 10.13
C SER A 45 6.31 -4.32 11.23
N VAL A 46 6.46 -4.77 12.47
CA VAL A 46 6.66 -3.93 13.65
C VAL A 46 8.09 -4.08 14.13
N PHE A 47 8.73 -2.98 14.48
CA PHE A 47 10.05 -3.01 15.11
C PHE A 47 9.95 -3.53 16.54
N ASP A 48 10.67 -4.60 16.84
CA ASP A 48 10.82 -5.13 18.18
C ASP A 48 12.18 -4.69 18.74
N ALA A 49 12.15 -3.84 19.76
CA ALA A 49 13.34 -3.30 20.40
C ALA A 49 14.15 -4.37 21.17
N ASP A 50 13.49 -5.40 21.72
CA ASP A 50 14.15 -6.43 22.52
C ASP A 50 15.04 -7.32 21.64
N SER A 51 14.57 -7.63 20.43
CA SER A 51 15.31 -8.42 19.45
C SER A 51 16.08 -7.58 18.42
N ASN A 52 15.88 -6.26 18.40
CA ASN A 52 16.44 -5.33 17.42
C ASN A 52 16.15 -5.74 15.96
N LEU A 53 14.93 -6.24 15.71
CA LEU A 53 14.51 -6.76 14.42
C LEU A 53 13.07 -6.32 14.08
N PHE A 54 12.76 -6.27 12.78
CA PHE A 54 11.39 -6.13 12.33
C PHE A 54 10.72 -7.50 12.29
N LYS A 55 9.60 -7.63 13.00
CA LYS A 55 8.75 -8.83 12.99
C LYS A 55 7.52 -8.57 12.15
N VAL A 56 7.22 -9.49 11.23
CA VAL A 56 6.01 -9.39 10.39
C VAL A 56 4.78 -9.48 11.29
N ALA A 57 3.92 -8.47 11.22
CA ALA A 57 2.66 -8.39 11.94
C ALA A 57 1.48 -8.78 11.05
N ASP A 58 1.49 -8.33 9.80
CA ASP A 58 0.48 -8.68 8.79
C ASP A 58 1.13 -8.87 7.42
N ILE A 59 0.78 -9.95 6.72
CA ILE A 59 1.29 -10.29 5.39
C ILE A 59 0.35 -9.78 4.28
N ASN A 60 -0.91 -9.51 4.59
CA ASN A 60 -1.93 -9.06 3.65
C ASN A 60 -2.79 -7.98 4.31
N LEU A 61 -2.15 -6.90 4.76
CA LEU A 61 -2.86 -5.78 5.38
C LEU A 61 -3.96 -5.27 4.43
N ASN A 62 -5.19 -5.27 4.93
CA ASN A 62 -6.37 -4.94 4.13
C ASN A 62 -6.43 -3.44 3.86
N ILE A 63 -6.49 -3.08 2.57
CA ILE A 63 -6.67 -1.68 2.09
C ILE A 63 -7.89 -1.54 1.18
N ASP A 64 -8.85 -2.47 1.24
CA ASP A 64 -10.07 -2.48 0.43
C ASP A 64 -10.89 -1.19 0.61
N GLU A 65 -10.84 -0.58 1.79
CA GLU A 65 -11.50 0.71 2.05
C GLU A 65 -10.95 1.83 1.16
N LEU A 66 -9.63 1.84 0.91
CA LEU A 66 -9.02 2.80 0.00
C LEU A 66 -9.53 2.61 -1.43
N PHE A 67 -9.67 1.36 -1.90
CA PHE A 67 -10.21 1.06 -3.23
C PHE A 67 -11.69 1.45 -3.35
N LYS A 68 -12.51 1.10 -2.34
CA LYS A 68 -13.92 1.46 -2.29
C LYS A 68 -14.14 2.97 -2.31
N ALA A 69 -13.35 3.72 -1.54
CA ALA A 69 -13.43 5.18 -1.49
C ALA A 69 -13.04 5.85 -2.81
N ASN A 70 -12.31 5.16 -3.68
CA ASN A 70 -11.80 5.69 -4.94
C ASN A 70 -12.39 4.97 -6.17
N GLN A 71 -13.58 4.40 -6.07
CA GLN A 71 -14.21 3.78 -7.23
C GLN A 71 -14.46 4.80 -8.35
N PRO A 72 -14.24 4.44 -9.62
CA PRO A 72 -14.55 5.31 -10.73
C PRO A 72 -16.06 5.58 -10.79
N ASN A 73 -16.44 6.83 -11.04
CA ASN A 73 -17.84 7.19 -11.25
C ASN A 73 -18.45 6.38 -12.42
N PRO A 74 -19.70 5.89 -12.27
CA PRO A 74 -20.40 5.20 -13.35
C PRO A 74 -20.48 6.07 -14.62
N ASN A 75 -20.40 5.42 -15.79
CA ASN A 75 -20.52 6.06 -17.10
C ASN A 75 -19.53 7.21 -17.38
N THR A 76 -18.45 7.30 -16.61
CA THR A 76 -17.41 8.31 -16.81
C THR A 76 -16.23 7.70 -17.56
N TRP A 77 -15.82 8.36 -18.64
CA TRP A 77 -14.61 8.00 -19.36
C TRP A 77 -13.40 8.69 -18.75
N TYR A 78 -12.34 7.93 -18.53
CA TYR A 78 -11.09 8.40 -17.96
C TYR A 78 -9.96 8.15 -18.94
N SER A 79 -9.26 9.20 -19.34
CA SER A 79 -8.16 9.12 -20.30
C SER A 79 -6.93 8.37 -19.78
N ASP A 80 -6.79 8.25 -18.46
CA ASP A 80 -5.67 7.62 -17.76
C ASP A 80 -5.98 6.19 -17.25
N GLY A 81 -7.05 5.57 -17.75
CA GLY A 81 -7.48 4.22 -17.36
C GLY A 81 -8.60 4.22 -16.31
N GLN A 82 -9.05 3.05 -15.86
CA GLN A 82 -10.14 2.95 -14.87
C GLN A 82 -9.62 2.92 -13.43
N ASP A 83 -8.37 2.50 -13.22
CA ASP A 83 -7.76 2.40 -11.88
C ASP A 83 -7.52 3.80 -11.29
N ARG A 84 -8.12 4.08 -10.13
CA ARG A 84 -8.04 5.42 -9.53
C ARG A 84 -6.99 5.50 -8.41
N VAL A 85 -6.75 4.40 -7.70
CA VAL A 85 -5.74 4.31 -6.63
C VAL A 85 -4.33 4.32 -7.24
N SER A 86 -3.47 5.19 -6.70
CA SER A 86 -2.05 5.27 -7.06
C SER A 86 -1.16 4.80 -5.90
N LEU A 87 0.10 4.46 -6.20
CA LEU A 87 1.08 4.10 -5.18
C LEU A 87 1.21 5.16 -4.08
N ASP A 88 1.22 6.44 -4.44
CA ASP A 88 1.34 7.55 -3.48
C ASP A 88 0.12 7.63 -2.55
N MET A 89 -1.07 7.30 -3.05
CA MET A 89 -2.28 7.19 -2.21
C MET A 89 -2.21 6.02 -1.25
N VAL A 90 -1.67 4.87 -1.68
CA VAL A 90 -1.46 3.71 -0.80
C VAL A 90 -0.47 4.08 0.31
N ILE A 91 0.66 4.72 -0.02
CA ILE A 91 1.65 5.16 0.98
C ILE A 91 0.99 6.12 1.99
N SER A 92 0.27 7.13 1.50
CA SER A 92 -0.40 8.12 2.37
C SER A 92 -1.46 7.48 3.26
N TYR A 93 -2.23 6.52 2.73
CA TYR A 93 -3.22 5.78 3.48
C TYR A 93 -2.58 4.95 4.60
N LEU A 94 -1.51 4.21 4.29
CA LEU A 94 -0.81 3.38 5.26
C LEU A 94 -0.12 4.20 6.36
N ASP A 95 0.42 5.36 6.01
CA ASP A 95 1.01 6.27 7.00
C ASP A 95 -0.05 6.82 7.97
N ALA A 96 -1.26 7.13 7.46
CA ALA A 96 -2.38 7.63 8.25
C ALA A 96 -3.05 6.58 9.16
N LEU A 97 -2.70 5.29 9.05
CA LEU A 97 -3.20 4.24 9.95
C LEU A 97 -2.50 4.24 11.32
N ASN A 98 -1.43 5.02 11.49
CA ASN A 98 -0.52 4.98 12.65
C ASN A 98 -0.64 6.21 13.56
#